data_AF-A0A3P8LBN5-F1
#
_entry.id   AF-A0A3P8LBN5-F1
#
_cell.length_a   1.000
_cell.length_b   1.000
_cell.length_c   1.000
_cell.angle_alpha   90.00
_cell.angle_beta   90.00
_cell.angle_gamma   90.00
#
_symmetry.space_group_name_H-M   'P 1'
#
loop_
_entity.id
_entity.type
_entity.pdbx_description
1 polymer ?
#
loop_
_entity_poly.entity_id
_entity_poly.type
_entity_poly.pdbx_seq_one_letter_code
_entity_poly.pdbx_strand_id
1 'polypeptide(L)'
;MTQLSLLDSITAWSIPETLRRSLEFSVWHSGITLIRSLPDNLVSNATSADPEVREFMRELLDYFTHLGNFSPLVDPRLVLAVTAEQDAYVPRHGVVPLNRLYPGSEIRLLPQSGHVGAYLRNTVWTMDFR
;
A
#
# COMPACT_ATOMS: atom_id res chain seq x y z
N MET A 1 1.21 19.36 -34.40
CA MET A 1 2.45 18.65 -34.01
C MET A 1 3.12 19.47 -32.91
N THR A 2 2.58 19.42 -31.69
CA THR A 2 3.07 20.23 -30.54
C THR A 2 2.28 19.83 -29.27
N GLN A 3 2.71 18.77 -28.57
CA GLN A 3 2.24 18.39 -27.22
C GLN A 3 3.21 17.39 -26.54
N LEU A 4 4.51 17.43 -26.90
CA LEU A 4 5.53 16.53 -26.35
C LEU A 4 6.72 17.25 -25.69
N SER A 5 6.74 18.59 -25.64
CA SER A 5 7.92 19.34 -25.18
C SER A 5 8.02 19.54 -23.66
N LEU A 6 6.98 19.21 -22.88
CA LEU A 6 6.98 19.43 -21.43
C LEU A 6 7.52 18.23 -20.63
N LEU A 7 7.40 17.01 -21.15
CA LEU A 7 7.86 15.80 -20.48
C LEU A 7 9.38 15.62 -20.60
N ASP A 8 9.98 16.11 -21.68
CA ASP A 8 11.43 16.05 -21.92
C ASP A 8 12.23 17.01 -21.02
N SER A 9 11.59 17.99 -20.40
CA SER A 9 12.25 18.95 -19.50
C SER A 9 12.49 18.41 -18.09
N ILE A 10 11.79 17.35 -17.68
CA ILE A 10 11.82 16.84 -16.30
C ILE A 10 12.94 15.80 -16.12
N THR A 11 13.34 15.12 -17.19
CA THR A 11 14.40 14.10 -17.18
C THR A 11 15.81 14.68 -17.22
N ALA A 12 15.98 15.97 -17.55
CA ALA A 12 17.28 16.62 -17.70
C ALA A 12 17.89 17.20 -16.42
N TRP A 13 17.16 17.22 -15.30
CA TRP A 13 17.67 17.79 -14.05
C TRP A 13 18.37 16.69 -13.25
N SER A 14 19.70 16.78 -13.12
CA SER A 14 20.49 15.93 -12.24
C SER A 14 20.19 16.29 -10.77
N ILE A 15 19.04 15.84 -10.27
CA ILE A 15 18.62 15.99 -8.88
C ILE A 15 19.24 14.84 -8.07
N PRO A 16 19.96 15.13 -6.97
CA PRO A 16 20.47 14.09 -6.08
C PRO A 16 19.35 13.18 -5.56
N GLU A 17 19.61 11.86 -5.50
CA GLU A 17 18.64 10.82 -5.11
C GLU A 17 17.95 11.07 -3.75
N THR A 18 18.63 11.79 -2.85
CA THR A 18 18.12 12.20 -1.53
C THR A 18 17.00 13.26 -1.63
N LEU A 19 17.13 14.21 -2.56
CA LEU A 19 16.12 15.24 -2.81
C LEU A 19 14.93 14.66 -3.57
N ARG A 20 15.15 13.68 -4.44
CA ARG A 20 14.08 12.93 -5.11
C ARG A 20 13.16 12.24 -4.09
N ARG A 21 13.71 11.55 -3.09
CA ARG A 21 12.92 10.94 -2.00
C ARG A 21 12.13 11.94 -1.16
N SER A 22 12.73 13.10 -0.86
CA SER A 22 12.07 14.15 -0.06
C SER A 22 10.91 14.81 -0.82
N LEU A 23 11.07 15.01 -2.13
CA LEU A 23 10.06 15.63 -2.98
C LEU A 23 8.89 14.67 -3.23
N GLU A 24 9.19 13.38 -3.46
CA GLU A 24 8.18 12.31 -3.56
C GLU A 24 7.34 12.23 -2.27
N PHE A 25 7.95 12.26 -1.08
CA PHE A 25 7.20 12.18 0.19
C PHE A 25 6.29 13.40 0.43
N SER A 26 6.78 14.62 0.14
CA SER A 26 6.02 15.86 0.35
C SER A 26 4.87 16.03 -0.63
N VAL A 27 5.11 15.82 -1.93
CA VAL A 27 4.08 15.98 -2.98
C VAL A 27 3.00 14.91 -2.81
N TRP A 28 3.39 13.68 -2.45
CA TRP A 28 2.45 12.60 -2.21
C TRP A 28 1.60 12.83 -0.95
N HIS A 29 2.17 13.37 0.14
CA HIS A 29 1.39 13.75 1.33
C HIS A 29 0.45 14.91 1.08
N SER A 30 0.86 15.93 0.32
CA SER A 30 -0.04 17.00 -0.12
C SER A 30 -1.17 16.44 -1.00
N GLY A 31 -0.86 15.53 -1.91
CA GLY A 31 -1.84 14.86 -2.78
C GLY A 31 -2.85 14.00 -2.00
N ILE A 32 -2.40 13.17 -1.06
CA ILE A 32 -3.28 12.35 -0.23
C ILE A 32 -4.15 13.21 0.69
N THR A 33 -3.62 14.31 1.22
CA THR A 33 -4.40 15.20 2.09
C THR A 33 -5.55 15.84 1.30
N LEU A 34 -5.31 16.18 0.03
CA LEU A 34 -6.35 16.67 -0.88
C LEU A 34 -7.42 15.60 -1.13
N ILE A 35 -7.01 14.37 -1.45
CA ILE A 35 -7.94 13.23 -1.67
C ILE A 35 -8.78 12.97 -0.41
N ARG A 36 -8.18 13.05 0.78
CA ARG A 36 -8.86 12.81 2.06
C ARG A 36 -9.81 13.95 2.46
N SER A 37 -9.62 15.15 1.91
CA SER A 37 -10.49 16.31 2.17
C SER A 37 -11.74 16.35 1.28
N LEU A 38 -11.86 15.44 0.32
CA LEU A 38 -13.04 15.35 -0.54
C LEU A 38 -14.23 14.77 0.26
N PRO A 39 -15.41 15.40 0.25
CA PRO A 39 -16.60 14.84 0.88
C PRO A 39 -17.01 13.53 0.21
N ASP A 40 -17.45 12.54 1.01
CA ASP A 40 -17.82 11.18 0.58
C ASP A 40 -18.84 11.17 -0.58
N ASN A 41 -19.69 12.21 -0.64
CA ASN A 41 -20.73 12.40 -1.66
C ASN A 41 -20.18 12.72 -3.07
N LEU A 42 -18.94 13.21 -3.17
CA LEU A 42 -18.25 13.44 -4.45
C LEU A 42 -17.49 12.19 -4.92
N VAL A 43 -17.07 11.32 -3.99
CA VAL A 43 -16.49 10.01 -4.32
C VAL A 43 -17.57 9.07 -4.83
N SER A 44 -18.79 9.14 -4.29
CA SER A 44 -19.93 8.34 -4.75
C SER A 44 -20.54 8.81 -6.08
N ASN A 45 -20.40 10.09 -6.44
CA ASN A 45 -20.82 10.66 -7.73
C ASN A 45 -19.69 10.73 -8.77
N ALA A 46 -18.46 10.32 -8.42
CA ALA A 46 -17.45 10.06 -9.43
C ALA A 46 -17.98 8.93 -10.32
N THR A 47 -18.28 9.25 -11.58
CA THR A 47 -18.51 8.27 -12.64
C THR A 47 -17.55 7.12 -12.41
N SER A 48 -18.06 5.90 -12.22
CA SER A 48 -17.25 4.70 -12.00
C SER A 48 -16.01 4.79 -12.89
N ALA A 49 -14.82 4.85 -12.29
CA ALA A 49 -13.58 5.02 -13.05
C ALA A 49 -13.60 4.05 -14.23
N ASP A 50 -13.22 4.56 -15.41
CA ASP A 50 -13.20 3.76 -16.65
C ASP A 50 -12.62 2.37 -16.33
N PRO A 51 -13.32 1.28 -16.68
CA PRO A 51 -12.88 -0.07 -16.34
C PRO A 51 -11.44 -0.34 -16.79
N GLU A 52 -10.99 0.24 -17.90
CA GLU A 52 -9.61 0.12 -18.39
C GLU A 52 -8.63 0.83 -17.43
N VAL A 53 -8.94 2.07 -17.03
CA VAL A 53 -8.12 2.82 -16.06
C VAL A 53 -8.09 2.11 -14.71
N ARG A 54 -9.21 1.56 -14.26
CA ARG A 54 -9.29 0.81 -13.00
C ARG A 54 -8.44 -0.45 -13.03
N GLU A 55 -8.47 -1.22 -14.13
CA GLU A 55 -7.65 -2.42 -14.26
C GLU A 55 -6.17 -2.07 -14.40
N PHE A 56 -5.83 -1.07 -15.21
CA PHE A 56 -4.46 -0.57 -15.32
C PHE A 56 -3.89 -0.15 -13.96
N MET A 57 -4.64 0.65 -13.19
CA MET A 57 -4.20 1.08 -11.86
C MET A 57 -4.09 -0.10 -10.90
N ARG A 58 -4.96 -1.11 -11.00
CA ARG A 58 -4.86 -2.33 -10.20
C ARG A 58 -3.58 -3.10 -10.51
N GLU A 59 -3.28 -3.33 -11.79
CA GLU A 59 -2.07 -4.05 -12.22
C GLU A 59 -0.79 -3.27 -11.87
N LEU A 60 -0.80 -1.95 -12.09
CA LEU A 60 0.31 -1.06 -11.75
C LEU A 60 0.63 -1.12 -10.26
N LEU A 61 -0.39 -0.97 -9.41
CA LEU A 61 -0.22 -1.00 -7.96
C LEU A 61 0.17 -2.39 -7.48
N ASP A 62 -0.41 -3.46 -8.02
CA ASP A 62 -0.04 -4.84 -7.67
C ASP A 62 1.43 -5.11 -7.99
N TYR A 63 1.91 -4.72 -9.19
CA TYR A 63 3.31 -4.89 -9.56
C TYR A 63 4.29 -4.21 -8.59
N PHE A 64 4.01 -2.99 -8.16
CA PHE A 64 4.90 -2.23 -7.26
C PHE A 64 4.73 -2.59 -5.76
N THR A 65 3.63 -3.24 -5.38
CA THR A 65 3.37 -3.63 -3.98
C THR A 65 3.58 -5.12 -3.72
N HIS A 66 3.68 -5.95 -4.78
CA HIS A 66 3.92 -7.37 -4.65
C HIS A 66 5.32 -7.65 -4.07
N LEU A 67 5.36 -8.12 -2.82
CA LEU A 67 6.60 -8.33 -2.06
C LEU A 67 7.60 -9.29 -2.74
N GLY A 68 7.12 -10.21 -3.59
CA GLY A 68 7.99 -11.10 -4.37
C GLY A 68 8.83 -10.43 -5.46
N ASN A 69 8.55 -9.17 -5.80
CA ASN A 69 9.35 -8.39 -6.78
C ASN A 69 10.56 -7.69 -6.13
N PHE A 70 10.69 -7.76 -4.80
CA PHE A 70 11.82 -7.23 -4.06
C PHE A 70 12.81 -8.35 -3.71
N SER A 71 14.04 -7.96 -3.36
CA SER A 71 15.05 -8.93 -2.91
C SER A 71 14.52 -9.73 -1.71
N PRO A 72 14.82 -11.04 -1.65
CA PRO A 72 14.34 -11.89 -0.57
C PRO A 72 14.96 -11.45 0.77
N LEU A 73 14.23 -11.72 1.85
CA LEU A 73 14.71 -11.48 3.20
C LEU A 73 15.85 -12.45 3.55
N VAL A 74 16.84 -11.96 4.29
CA VAL A 74 17.97 -12.78 4.77
C VAL A 74 17.48 -13.90 5.70
N ASP A 75 16.54 -13.59 6.60
CA ASP A 75 15.86 -14.58 7.44
C ASP A 75 14.35 -14.29 7.50
N PRO A 76 13.53 -15.00 6.70
CA PRO A 76 12.08 -14.82 6.67
C PRO A 76 11.37 -15.14 8.00
N ARG A 77 12.00 -15.88 8.91
CA ARG A 77 11.41 -16.27 10.20
C ARG A 77 11.27 -15.10 11.17
N LEU A 78 11.99 -14.01 10.92
CA LEU A 78 11.89 -12.78 11.69
C LEU A 78 10.65 -11.94 11.33
N VAL A 79 9.91 -12.35 10.30
CA VAL A 79 8.67 -11.68 9.90
C VAL A 79 7.52 -12.18 10.77
N LEU A 80 6.92 -11.25 11.51
CA LEU A 80 5.65 -11.43 12.19
C LEU A 80 4.61 -10.47 11.60
N ALA A 81 3.52 -11.02 11.07
CA ALA A 81 2.38 -10.26 10.61
C ALA A 81 1.18 -10.50 11.52
N VAL A 82 0.66 -9.44 12.13
CA VAL A 82 -0.58 -9.48 12.91
C VAL A 82 -1.68 -8.80 12.10
N THR A 83 -2.79 -9.49 11.89
CA THR A 83 -3.90 -8.99 11.06
C THR A 83 -5.24 -9.28 11.72
N ALA A 84 -6.17 -8.34 11.60
CA ALA A 84 -7.53 -8.51 12.12
C ALA A 84 -8.28 -9.53 11.25
N GLU A 85 -8.94 -10.50 11.87
CA GLU A 85 -9.71 -11.54 11.18
C GLU A 85 -10.70 -10.95 10.15
N GLN A 86 -11.35 -9.84 10.49
CA GLN A 86 -12.42 -9.19 9.73
C GLN A 86 -11.99 -7.81 9.18
N ASP A 87 -10.71 -7.62 8.85
CA ASP A 87 -10.24 -6.39 8.23
C ASP A 87 -10.59 -6.33 6.73
N ALA A 88 -11.50 -5.42 6.35
CA ALA A 88 -11.91 -5.21 4.97
C ALA A 88 -10.83 -4.58 4.07
N TYR A 89 -9.80 -3.95 4.66
CA TYR A 89 -8.67 -3.40 3.91
C TYR A 89 -7.64 -4.45 3.50
N VAL A 90 -7.67 -5.63 4.13
CA VAL A 90 -6.69 -6.69 3.88
C VAL A 90 -7.31 -7.74 2.94
N PRO A 91 -6.88 -7.82 1.68
CA PRO A 91 -7.39 -8.82 0.76
C PRO A 91 -7.03 -10.23 1.24
N ARG A 92 -8.01 -11.14 1.27
CA ARG A 92 -7.84 -12.55 1.68
C ARG A 92 -7.82 -13.52 0.52
N HIS A 93 -8.33 -13.10 -0.64
CA HIS A 93 -8.47 -13.92 -1.82
C HIS A 93 -7.80 -13.24 -3.01
N GLY A 94 -7.31 -14.04 -3.97
CA GLY A 94 -6.65 -13.52 -5.17
C GLY A 94 -5.29 -12.84 -4.91
N VAL A 95 -4.70 -13.05 -3.72
CA VAL A 95 -3.38 -12.54 -3.36
C VAL A 95 -2.47 -13.67 -2.92
N VAL A 96 -1.15 -13.48 -3.07
CA VAL A 96 -0.16 -14.45 -2.60
C VAL A 96 -0.04 -14.34 -1.09
N PRO A 97 -0.20 -15.43 -0.31
CA PRO A 97 -0.10 -15.36 1.13
C PRO A 97 1.36 -15.07 1.56
N LEU A 98 1.53 -14.28 2.61
CA LEU A 98 2.85 -13.81 3.06
C LEU A 98 3.82 -14.97 3.37
N ASN A 99 3.31 -16.06 3.96
CA ASN A 99 4.11 -17.24 4.30
C ASN A 99 4.60 -18.03 3.07
N ARG A 100 4.05 -17.79 1.88
CA ARG A 100 4.56 -18.32 0.62
C ARG A 100 5.71 -17.48 0.09
N LEU A 101 5.62 -16.15 0.24
CA LEU A 101 6.70 -15.23 -0.15
C LEU A 101 7.88 -15.32 0.82
N TYR A 102 7.58 -15.46 2.12
CA TYR A 102 8.53 -15.52 3.23
C TYR A 102 8.35 -16.83 4.02
N PRO A 103 8.95 -17.94 3.56
CA PRO A 103 8.79 -19.23 4.21
C PRO A 103 9.24 -19.23 5.67
N GLY A 104 8.34 -19.63 6.58
CA GLY A 104 8.60 -19.61 8.02
C GLY A 104 8.25 -18.30 8.71
N SER A 105 7.74 -17.28 7.99
CA SER A 105 7.12 -16.11 8.62
C SER A 105 5.90 -16.51 9.43
N GLU A 106 5.66 -15.83 10.54
CA GLU A 106 4.49 -16.04 11.38
C GLU A 106 3.36 -15.08 11.00
N ILE A 107 2.13 -15.60 10.85
CA ILE A 107 0.92 -14.80 10.64
C ILE A 107 -0.06 -15.10 11.77
N ARG A 108 -0.38 -14.08 12.57
CA ARG A 108 -1.36 -14.17 13.67
C ARG A 108 -2.63 -13.42 13.30
N LEU A 109 -3.77 -14.10 13.44
CA LEU A 109 -5.09 -13.52 13.25
C LEU A 109 -5.65 -13.07 14.60
N LEU A 110 -6.08 -11.81 14.68
CA LEU A 110 -6.81 -11.31 15.86
C LEU A 110 -8.30 -11.64 15.69
N PRO A 111 -8.86 -12.58 16.47
CA PRO A 111 -10.24 -13.01 16.32
C PRO A 111 -11.21 -11.88 16.67
N GLN A 112 -12.38 -11.89 16.03
CA GLN A 112 -13.47 -10.93 16.30
C GLN A 112 -13.01 -9.46 16.17
N SER A 113 -12.08 -9.21 15.25
CA SER A 113 -11.46 -7.91 15.07
C SER A 113 -11.48 -7.45 13.62
N GLY A 114 -11.91 -6.21 13.41
CA GLY A 114 -11.72 -5.46 12.18
C GLY A 114 -10.55 -4.46 12.29
N HIS A 115 -10.37 -3.63 11.26
CA HIS A 115 -9.25 -2.70 11.12
C HIS A 115 -8.96 -1.87 12.39
N VAL A 116 -9.93 -1.07 12.83
CA VAL A 116 -9.79 -0.20 14.02
C VAL A 116 -9.64 -1.03 15.29
N GLY A 117 -10.39 -2.12 15.40
CA GLY A 117 -10.35 -3.02 16.55
C GLY A 117 -8.98 -3.65 16.75
N ALA A 118 -8.26 -3.97 15.66
CA ALA A 118 -6.91 -4.50 15.74
C ALA A 118 -5.97 -3.47 16.35
N TYR A 119 -6.01 -2.21 15.90
CA TYR A 119 -5.17 -1.16 16.48
C TYR A 119 -5.41 -0.94 17.98
N LEU A 120 -6.68 -0.90 18.40
CA LEU A 120 -7.02 -0.66 19.80
C LEU A 120 -6.71 -1.85 20.71
N ARG A 121 -6.91 -3.08 20.22
CA ARG A 121 -6.68 -4.30 21.02
C ARG A 121 -5.27 -4.84 20.91
N ASN A 122 -4.49 -4.40 19.93
CA ASN A 122 -3.10 -4.82 19.77
C ASN A 122 -2.28 -4.53 21.03
N THR A 123 -2.55 -3.45 21.76
CA THR A 123 -1.85 -3.11 23.01
C THR A 123 -2.13 -4.09 24.15
N VAL A 124 -3.35 -4.62 24.23
CA VAL A 124 -3.74 -5.63 25.22
C VAL A 124 -3.14 -6.98 24.81
N TRP A 125 -3.19 -7.31 23.52
CA TRP A 125 -2.64 -8.56 22.99
C TRP A 125 -1.11 -8.61 22.99
N THR A 126 -0.41 -7.48 22.88
CA THR A 126 1.07 -7.47 22.95
C THR A 126 1.63 -7.93 24.29
N MET A 127 0.83 -7.92 25.35
CA MET A 127 1.24 -8.46 26.65
C MET A 127 1.22 -10.00 26.70
N ASP A 128 0.45 -10.66 25.83
CA ASP A 128 0.42 -12.13 25.70
C ASP A 128 1.55 -12.66 24.78
N PHE A 129 2.39 -11.77 24.23
CA PHE A 129 3.43 -12.11 23.23
C PHE A 129 4.86 -12.12 23.80
N ARG A 130 5.03 -12.31 25.12
CA ARG A 130 6.33 -12.52 25.77
C ARG A 130 6.57 -13.97 26.14
#